data_AF-A0A2D7FG25-F1
#
_entry.id   AF-A0A2D7FG25-F1
#
_cell.length_a   1.000
_cell.length_b   1.000
_cell.length_c   1.000
_cell.angle_alpha   90.00
_cell.angle_beta   90.00
_cell.angle_gamma   90.00
#
_symmetry.space_group_name_H-M   'P 1'
#
loop_
_entity.id
_entity.type
_entity.pdbx_description
1 polymer ?
#
loop_
_entity_poly.entity_id
_entity_poly.type
_entity_poly.pdbx_seq_one_letter_code
_entity_poly.pdbx_strand_id
1 'polypeptide(L)'
;MPSTSPSDLGHLDLQSEQVEIVEFLSKPSSYVETVDAVGRIDTHTAIVFLAGRKVYKLKRAVRLPYLDFSTLEKRAAACRNEFDRNRTASSEIYVGVTPVTRESDNSLKIDGQGGPVEWLVVTNRFEQAAVLDNMAVCKELDIGLMDPLAERIADYHARARQVFDYDGECIVSRVVTQIVNATSQAADKFELCEVQALSTRLTTELNRQSKLLRS
;
A
#
# COMPACT_ATOMS: atom_id res chain seq x y z
N MET A 1 10.52 -32.09 -7.44
CA MET A 1 10.49 -30.68 -6.98
C MET A 1 9.04 -30.24 -7.06
N PRO A 2 8.27 -30.17 -5.96
CA PRO A 2 6.92 -29.63 -6.05
C PRO A 2 7.03 -28.12 -6.22
N SER A 3 6.39 -27.63 -7.28
CA SER A 3 6.23 -26.23 -7.65
C SER A 3 5.33 -25.52 -6.64
N THR A 4 5.87 -24.59 -5.86
CA THR A 4 5.06 -23.65 -5.09
C THR A 4 4.47 -22.59 -6.04
N SER A 5 3.17 -22.72 -6.29
CA SER A 5 2.33 -21.73 -6.96
C SER A 5 2.29 -20.43 -6.13
N PRO A 6 2.15 -19.23 -6.74
CA PRO A 6 2.01 -17.95 -6.03
C PRO A 6 0.76 -17.81 -5.13
N SER A 7 -0.02 -18.88 -4.93
CA SER A 7 -1.34 -18.89 -4.29
C SER A 7 -1.33 -18.99 -2.75
N ASP A 8 -0.16 -19.14 -2.11
CA ASP A 8 -0.08 -19.41 -0.65
C ASP A 8 0.06 -18.15 0.23
N LEU A 9 -0.06 -16.95 -0.34
CA LEU A 9 -0.32 -15.74 0.45
C LEU A 9 -1.83 -15.70 0.72
N GLY A 10 -2.20 -16.12 1.93
CA GLY A 10 -3.57 -16.31 2.41
C GLY A 10 -4.61 -15.41 1.77
N HIS A 11 -5.64 -16.05 1.22
CA HIS A 11 -6.85 -15.39 0.74
C HIS A 11 -7.49 -14.67 1.93
N LEU A 12 -7.17 -13.39 2.12
CA LEU A 12 -7.82 -12.56 3.12
C LEU A 12 -9.27 -12.39 2.67
N ASP A 13 -10.18 -13.08 3.36
CA ASP A 13 -11.60 -13.00 3.09
C ASP A 13 -12.07 -11.55 3.20
N LEU A 14 -12.70 -11.07 2.13
CA LEU A 14 -13.34 -9.78 2.14
C LEU A 14 -14.57 -9.85 3.05
N GLN A 15 -14.75 -8.84 3.90
CA GLN A 15 -16.00 -8.69 4.63
C GLN A 15 -17.16 -8.53 3.62
N SER A 16 -18.35 -9.04 3.94
CA SER A 16 -19.51 -9.06 3.04
C SER A 16 -19.81 -7.68 2.43
N GLU A 17 -19.65 -6.61 3.20
CA GLU A 17 -19.83 -5.23 2.74
C GLU A 17 -18.82 -4.84 1.64
N GLN A 18 -17.56 -5.27 1.77
CA GLN A 18 -16.55 -5.00 0.74
C GLN A 18 -16.73 -5.86 -0.51
N VAL A 19 -17.39 -7.01 -0.44
CA VAL A 19 -17.71 -7.81 -1.63
C VAL A 19 -18.62 -7.02 -2.57
N GLU A 20 -19.70 -6.44 -2.06
CA GLU A 20 -20.63 -5.61 -2.86
C GLU A 20 -19.92 -4.39 -3.47
N ILE A 21 -19.07 -3.71 -2.69
CA ILE A 21 -18.31 -2.55 -3.17
C ILE A 21 -17.32 -2.96 -4.27
N VAL A 22 -16.63 -4.09 -4.10
CA VAL A 22 -15.69 -4.62 -5.09
C VAL A 22 -16.40 -5.02 -6.38
N GLU A 23 -17.57 -5.64 -6.29
CA GLU A 23 -18.41 -5.95 -7.46
C GLU A 23 -18.89 -4.68 -8.16
N PHE A 24 -19.32 -3.67 -7.39
CA PHE A 24 -19.67 -2.36 -7.93
C PHE A 24 -18.50 -1.74 -8.68
N LEU A 25 -17.33 -1.62 -8.07
CA LEU A 25 -16.14 -1.02 -8.70
C LEU A 25 -15.61 -1.83 -9.89
N SER A 26 -15.93 -3.13 -9.98
CA SER A 26 -15.54 -3.94 -11.13
C SER A 26 -16.37 -3.67 -12.39
N LYS A 27 -17.48 -2.93 -12.29
CA LYS A 27 -18.37 -2.64 -13.43
C LYS A 27 -17.97 -1.34 -14.12
N PRO A 28 -17.83 -1.32 -15.45
CA PRO A 28 -17.52 -0.08 -16.17
C PRO A 28 -18.58 1.03 -15.99
N SER A 29 -19.85 0.65 -15.81
CA SER A 29 -20.96 1.59 -15.57
C SER A 29 -20.93 2.31 -14.22
N SER A 30 -20.00 1.94 -13.33
CA SER A 30 -19.85 2.55 -12.01
C SER A 30 -19.07 3.87 -12.05
N TYR A 31 -18.45 4.17 -13.17
CA TYR A 31 -17.60 5.35 -13.39
C TYR A 31 -18.33 6.40 -14.22
N VAL A 32 -18.07 7.68 -13.92
CA VAL A 32 -18.68 8.82 -14.62
C VAL A 32 -18.17 8.94 -16.05
N GLU A 33 -16.86 8.72 -16.25
CA GLU A 33 -16.27 8.66 -17.58
C GLU A 33 -16.67 7.36 -18.27
N THR A 34 -16.76 7.39 -19.61
CA THR A 34 -16.96 6.16 -20.38
C THR A 34 -15.74 5.25 -20.22
N VAL A 35 -15.95 4.11 -19.58
CA VAL A 35 -14.96 3.06 -19.37
C VAL A 35 -15.38 1.83 -20.18
N ASP A 36 -14.50 1.27 -20.99
CA ASP A 36 -14.78 0.06 -21.76
C ASP A 36 -14.66 -1.20 -20.89
N ALA A 37 -13.62 -1.25 -20.05
CA ALA A 37 -13.32 -2.35 -19.16
C ALA A 37 -12.60 -1.86 -17.90
N VAL A 38 -12.78 -2.59 -16.80
CA VAL A 38 -12.10 -2.33 -15.53
C VAL A 38 -11.07 -3.42 -15.29
N GLY A 39 -9.79 -3.03 -15.26
CA GLY A 39 -8.72 -3.93 -14.81
C GLY A 39 -8.68 -4.01 -13.28
N ARG A 40 -8.31 -5.15 -12.72
CA ARG A 40 -8.22 -5.35 -11.27
C ARG A 40 -6.85 -5.91 -10.88
N ILE A 41 -6.22 -5.29 -9.89
CA ILE A 41 -4.97 -5.74 -9.28
C ILE A 41 -5.20 -5.87 -7.77
N ASP A 42 -5.00 -7.07 -7.26
CA ASP A 42 -5.15 -7.38 -5.84
C ASP A 42 -3.78 -7.38 -5.16
N THR A 43 -3.69 -6.68 -4.04
CA THR A 43 -2.56 -6.80 -3.10
C THR A 43 -3.06 -7.33 -1.77
N HIS A 44 -2.13 -7.64 -0.86
CA HIS A 44 -2.43 -8.10 0.50
C HIS A 44 -3.26 -7.07 1.31
N THR A 45 -3.22 -5.77 0.99
CA THR A 45 -3.90 -4.71 1.77
C THR A 45 -4.79 -3.78 0.96
N ALA A 46 -4.83 -3.93 -0.36
CA ALA A 46 -5.64 -3.10 -1.24
C ALA A 46 -6.15 -3.87 -2.46
N ILE A 47 -7.16 -3.31 -3.11
CA ILE A 47 -7.63 -3.70 -4.44
C ILE A 47 -7.57 -2.44 -5.30
N VAL A 48 -6.96 -2.56 -6.47
CA VAL A 48 -6.73 -1.46 -7.39
C VAL A 48 -7.55 -1.70 -8.65
N PHE A 49 -8.42 -0.75 -8.97
CA PHE A 49 -9.27 -0.77 -10.16
C PHE A 49 -8.75 0.21 -11.19
N LEU A 50 -8.44 -0.29 -12.39
CA LEU A 50 -7.96 0.49 -13.53
C LEU A 50 -9.17 0.81 -14.43
N ALA A 51 -9.66 2.04 -14.38
CA ALA A 51 -10.88 2.46 -15.08
C ALA A 51 -10.56 3.65 -15.99
N GLY A 52 -10.45 3.39 -17.30
CA GLY A 52 -10.06 4.39 -18.29
C GLY A 52 -8.72 5.04 -17.96
N ARG A 53 -8.73 6.38 -17.78
CA ARG A 53 -7.54 7.19 -17.45
C ARG A 53 -7.23 7.27 -15.96
N LYS A 54 -8.07 6.68 -15.11
CA LYS A 54 -7.97 6.77 -13.65
C LYS A 54 -7.73 5.40 -13.03
N VAL A 55 -7.22 5.44 -11.80
CA VAL A 55 -7.04 4.31 -10.93
C VAL A 55 -7.74 4.60 -9.61
N TYR A 56 -8.48 3.62 -9.11
CA TYR A 56 -9.22 3.70 -7.86
C TYR A 56 -8.70 2.62 -6.93
N LYS A 57 -8.07 3.04 -5.83
CA LYS A 57 -7.48 2.13 -4.85
C LYS A 57 -8.35 2.05 -3.61
N LEU A 58 -8.91 0.86 -3.40
CA LEU A 58 -9.67 0.48 -2.21
C LEU A 58 -8.73 -0.20 -1.20
N LYS A 59 -8.85 0.14 0.08
CA LYS A 59 -8.14 -0.56 1.16
C LYS A 59 -8.95 -1.76 1.63
N ARG A 60 -8.34 -2.93 1.80
CA ARG A 60 -9.04 -4.11 2.35
C ARG A 60 -9.37 -3.88 3.82
N ALA A 61 -10.51 -4.36 4.27
CA ALA A 61 -10.97 -4.32 5.65
C ALA A 61 -10.27 -5.41 6.48
N VAL A 62 -8.98 -5.22 6.72
CA VAL A 62 -8.11 -6.20 7.37
C VAL A 62 -7.43 -5.62 8.59
N ARG A 63 -7.10 -6.49 9.55
CA ARG A 63 -6.25 -6.16 10.69
C ARG A 63 -5.07 -7.14 10.70
N LEU A 64 -3.90 -6.61 10.38
CA LEU A 64 -2.62 -7.31 10.39
C LEU A 64 -1.80 -6.85 11.62
N PRO A 65 -0.78 -7.61 12.06
CA PRO A 65 0.05 -7.23 13.21
C PRO A 65 0.72 -5.85 13.10
N TYR A 66 0.89 -5.34 11.88
CA TYR A 66 1.56 -4.08 11.57
C TYR A 66 0.64 -3.03 10.92
N LEU A 67 -0.65 -3.36 10.69
CA LEU A 67 -1.56 -2.50 9.93
C LEU A 67 -3.01 -2.75 10.30
N ASP A 68 -3.77 -1.69 10.52
CA ASP A 68 -5.17 -1.80 10.91
C ASP A 68 -6.08 -0.95 10.00
N PHE A 69 -6.79 -1.62 9.10
CA PHE A 69 -7.81 -1.09 8.20
C PHE A 69 -9.20 -1.67 8.51
N SER A 70 -9.39 -2.19 9.73
CA SER A 70 -10.60 -2.93 10.13
C SER A 70 -11.89 -2.12 10.07
N THR A 71 -11.83 -0.80 10.29
CA THR A 71 -13.02 0.08 10.28
C THR A 71 -12.97 1.06 9.13
N LEU A 72 -14.15 1.56 8.74
CA LEU A 72 -14.28 2.56 7.67
C LEU A 72 -13.48 3.83 7.98
N GLU A 73 -13.49 4.29 9.23
CA GLU A 73 -12.78 5.51 9.67
C GLU A 73 -11.26 5.33 9.53
N LYS A 74 -10.75 4.14 9.88
CA LYS A 74 -9.32 3.81 9.71
C LYS A 74 -8.93 3.80 8.23
N ARG A 75 -9.78 3.23 7.37
CA ARG A 75 -9.55 3.24 5.91
C ARG A 75 -9.62 4.66 5.34
N ALA A 76 -10.58 5.47 5.77
CA ALA A 76 -10.69 6.87 5.39
C ALA A 76 -9.44 7.67 5.78
N ALA A 77 -8.97 7.50 7.01
CA ALA A 77 -7.74 8.13 7.50
C ALA A 77 -6.50 7.65 6.72
N ALA A 78 -6.42 6.35 6.41
CA ALA A 78 -5.35 5.78 5.61
C ALA A 78 -5.32 6.34 4.17
N CYS A 79 -6.49 6.47 3.52
CA CYS A 79 -6.60 7.05 2.18
C CYS A 79 -6.16 8.51 2.17
N ARG A 80 -6.60 9.32 3.14
CA ARG A 80 -6.15 10.72 3.30
C ARG A 80 -4.65 10.82 3.54
N ASN A 81 -4.12 10.02 4.46
CA ASN A 81 -2.68 9.98 4.74
C ASN A 81 -1.85 9.58 3.51
N GLU A 82 -2.31 8.60 2.74
CA GLU A 82 -1.66 8.20 1.49
C GLU A 82 -1.65 9.35 0.48
N PHE A 83 -2.79 10.00 0.27
CA PHE A 83 -2.90 11.13 -0.64
C PHE A 83 -2.01 12.30 -0.21
N ASP A 84 -2.10 12.74 1.04
CA ASP A 84 -1.35 13.89 1.54
C ASP A 84 0.16 13.70 1.49
N ARG A 85 0.64 12.48 1.75
CA ARG A 85 2.07 12.17 1.67
C ARG A 85 2.56 12.18 0.23
N ASN A 86 1.84 11.54 -0.69
CA ASN A 86 2.34 11.34 -2.05
C ASN A 86 2.08 12.53 -2.98
N ARG A 87 1.00 13.30 -2.77
CA ARG A 87 0.65 14.43 -3.66
C ARG A 87 1.73 15.49 -3.76
N THR A 88 2.56 15.65 -2.72
CA THR A 88 3.65 16.63 -2.71
C THR A 88 4.76 16.25 -3.70
N ALA A 89 5.06 14.95 -3.84
CA ALA A 89 6.07 14.46 -4.77
C ALA A 89 5.52 14.22 -6.19
N SER A 90 4.22 13.89 -6.27
CA SER A 90 3.59 13.33 -7.47
C SER A 90 2.18 13.90 -7.67
N SER A 91 2.04 15.22 -7.68
CA SER A 91 0.75 15.92 -7.83
C SER A 91 0.02 15.59 -9.13
N GLU A 92 0.74 15.25 -10.19
CA GLU A 92 0.18 14.82 -11.47
C GLU A 92 -0.38 13.39 -11.41
N ILE A 93 0.05 12.57 -10.45
CA ILE A 93 -0.42 11.19 -10.28
C ILE A 93 -1.53 11.16 -9.25
N TYR A 94 -1.34 11.74 -8.07
CA TYR A 94 -2.31 11.68 -6.98
C TYR A 94 -3.37 12.77 -7.14
N VAL A 95 -4.60 12.36 -7.50
CA VAL A 95 -5.69 13.27 -7.85
C VAL A 95 -6.52 13.63 -6.62
N GLY A 96 -6.85 12.65 -5.77
CA GLY A 96 -7.69 12.91 -4.61
C GLY A 96 -8.08 11.66 -3.83
N VAL A 97 -8.99 11.87 -2.88
CA VAL A 97 -9.65 10.82 -2.11
C VAL A 97 -11.15 11.01 -2.27
N THR A 98 -11.86 9.95 -2.68
CA THR A 98 -13.30 10.00 -2.97
C THR A 98 -14.04 8.91 -2.22
N PRO A 99 -15.26 9.16 -1.71
CA PRO A 99 -16.06 8.11 -1.11
C PRO A 99 -16.74 7.23 -2.18
N VAL A 100 -17.01 5.99 -1.82
CA VAL A 100 -18.16 5.25 -2.36
C VAL A 100 -19.32 5.50 -1.41
N THR A 101 -20.45 5.95 -1.92
CA THR A 101 -21.65 6.30 -1.15
C THR A 101 -22.77 5.31 -1.40
N ARG A 102 -23.63 5.13 -0.41
CA ARG A 102 -24.91 4.42 -0.55
C ARG A 102 -26.05 5.42 -0.57
N GLU A 103 -26.72 5.51 -1.70
CA GLU A 103 -27.81 6.45 -1.97
C GLU A 103 -29.12 6.00 -1.28
N SER A 104 -30.13 6.87 -1.28
CA SER A 104 -31.43 6.60 -0.65
C SER A 104 -32.21 5.44 -1.28
N ASP A 105 -31.94 5.13 -2.55
CA ASP A 105 -32.48 3.98 -3.28
C ASP A 105 -31.64 2.71 -3.09
N ASN A 106 -30.70 2.73 -2.14
CA ASN A 106 -29.76 1.67 -1.82
C ASN A 106 -28.71 1.38 -2.92
N SER A 107 -28.66 2.17 -3.99
CA SER A 107 -27.62 2.07 -5.03
C SER A 107 -26.27 2.59 -4.52
N LEU A 108 -25.18 2.08 -5.12
CA LEU A 108 -23.83 2.57 -4.87
C LEU A 108 -23.43 3.60 -5.93
N LYS A 109 -22.73 4.65 -5.50
CA LYS A 109 -22.12 5.66 -6.38
C LYS A 109 -20.72 6.00 -5.92
N ILE A 110 -19.86 6.38 -6.86
CA ILE A 110 -18.60 7.05 -6.55
C ILE A 110 -18.90 8.54 -6.43
N ASP A 111 -18.54 9.15 -5.31
CA ASP A 111 -18.76 10.57 -5.03
C ASP A 111 -20.26 11.00 -5.12
N GLY A 112 -21.15 10.12 -4.68
CA GLY A 112 -22.59 10.41 -4.63
C GLY A 112 -22.99 11.25 -3.43
N GLN A 113 -24.30 11.38 -3.20
CA GLN A 113 -24.86 12.23 -2.14
C GLN A 113 -25.23 11.43 -0.89
N GLY A 114 -25.17 10.11 -0.96
CA GLY A 114 -25.42 9.20 0.14
C GLY A 114 -24.33 9.18 1.22
N GLY A 115 -24.56 8.37 2.25
CA GLY A 115 -23.56 8.15 3.31
C GLY A 115 -22.35 7.36 2.77
N PRO A 116 -21.10 7.71 3.15
CA PRO A 116 -19.93 6.98 2.71
C PRO A 116 -19.93 5.57 3.30
N VAL A 117 -19.74 4.58 2.44
CA VAL A 117 -19.58 3.15 2.80
C VAL A 117 -18.17 2.64 2.54
N GLU A 118 -17.37 3.37 1.76
CA GLU A 118 -15.94 3.12 1.55
C GLU A 118 -15.20 4.38 1.10
N TRP A 119 -13.87 4.37 1.17
CA TRP A 119 -13.02 5.44 0.66
C TRP A 119 -11.98 4.92 -0.33
N LEU A 120 -11.78 5.67 -1.40
CA LEU A 120 -10.85 5.35 -2.48
C LEU A 120 -9.79 6.42 -2.60
N VAL A 121 -8.53 6.02 -2.80
CA VAL A 121 -7.50 6.92 -3.33
C VAL A 121 -7.61 6.91 -4.86
N VAL A 122 -7.71 8.08 -5.47
CA VAL A 122 -7.81 8.24 -6.92
C VAL A 122 -6.49 8.76 -7.47
N THR A 123 -5.95 8.06 -8.47
CA THR A 123 -4.76 8.50 -9.18
C THR A 123 -5.00 8.55 -10.69
N ASN A 124 -4.23 9.36 -11.40
CA ASN A 124 -4.10 9.24 -12.84
C ASN A 124 -3.36 7.95 -13.15
N ARG A 125 -3.82 7.26 -14.19
CA ARG A 125 -3.11 6.11 -14.73
C ARG A 125 -1.88 6.62 -15.49
N PHE A 126 -0.76 5.94 -15.31
CA PHE A 126 0.46 6.16 -16.06
C PHE A 126 0.81 4.90 -16.85
N GLU A 127 1.62 5.08 -17.89
CA GLU A 127 2.00 3.99 -18.79
C GLU A 127 2.76 2.92 -18.02
N GLN A 128 2.30 1.67 -18.12
CA GLN A 128 2.95 0.57 -17.42
C GLN A 128 4.37 0.33 -17.94
N ALA A 129 4.65 0.64 -19.20
CA ALA A 129 6.00 0.59 -19.76
C ALA A 129 6.98 1.54 -19.03
N ALA A 130 6.49 2.65 -18.47
CA ALA A 130 7.30 3.63 -17.74
C ALA A 130 7.56 3.24 -16.27
N VAL A 131 7.06 2.09 -15.80
CA VAL A 131 7.46 1.55 -14.49
C VAL A 131 8.91 1.08 -14.58
N LEU A 132 9.77 1.51 -13.66
CA LEU A 132 11.22 1.20 -13.69
C LEU A 132 11.51 -0.30 -13.81
N ASP A 133 10.73 -1.15 -13.13
CA ASP A 133 10.86 -2.62 -13.24
C ASP A 133 10.62 -3.11 -14.68
N ASN A 134 9.59 -2.58 -15.35
CA ASN A 134 9.30 -2.93 -16.74
C ASN A 134 10.38 -2.38 -17.69
N MET A 135 10.85 -1.15 -17.47
CA MET A 135 11.97 -0.58 -18.23
C MET A 135 13.24 -1.43 -18.07
N ALA A 136 13.53 -1.93 -16.87
CA ALA A 136 14.69 -2.77 -16.61
C ALA A 136 14.58 -4.11 -17.37
N VAL A 137 13.42 -4.76 -17.33
CA VAL A 137 13.15 -6.01 -18.07
C VAL A 137 13.29 -5.80 -19.58
N CYS A 138 12.75 -4.68 -20.09
CA CYS A 138 12.85 -4.31 -21.51
C CYS A 138 14.23 -3.76 -21.91
N LYS A 139 15.17 -3.59 -20.97
CA LYS A 139 16.48 -2.96 -21.18
C LYS A 139 16.42 -1.51 -21.68
N GLU A 140 15.35 -0.81 -21.31
CA GLU A 140 15.10 0.60 -21.57
C GLU A 140 15.48 1.50 -20.37
N LEU A 141 15.83 0.89 -19.24
CA LEU A 141 16.31 1.62 -18.07
C LEU A 141 17.76 2.06 -18.26
N ASP A 142 17.93 3.30 -18.71
CA ASP A 142 19.24 3.90 -18.98
C ASP A 142 19.95 4.40 -17.71
N ILE A 143 21.28 4.31 -17.70
CA ILE A 143 22.13 4.84 -16.63
C ILE A 143 22.00 6.36 -16.51
N GLY A 144 21.75 7.07 -17.62
CA GLY A 144 21.51 8.50 -17.62
C GLY A 144 20.25 8.93 -16.85
N LEU A 145 19.32 8.02 -16.58
CA LEU A 145 18.16 8.28 -15.73
C LEU A 145 18.48 8.19 -14.22
N MET A 146 19.59 7.53 -13.85
CA MET A 146 19.92 7.29 -12.44
C MET A 146 20.29 8.57 -11.70
N ASP A 147 21.06 9.47 -12.31
CA ASP A 147 21.46 10.73 -11.67
C ASP A 147 20.23 11.62 -11.37
N PRO A 148 19.34 11.93 -12.34
CA PRO A 148 18.13 12.69 -12.06
C PRO A 148 17.21 12.03 -11.02
N LEU A 149 17.11 10.69 -11.04
CA LEU A 149 16.32 9.95 -10.06
C LEU A 149 16.91 10.08 -8.65
N ALA A 150 18.23 9.93 -8.51
CA ALA A 150 18.93 10.07 -7.24
C ALA A 150 18.78 11.49 -6.67
N GLU A 151 18.95 12.52 -7.51
CA GLU A 151 18.72 13.92 -7.13
C GLU A 151 17.29 14.14 -6.64
N ARG A 152 16.30 13.61 -7.37
CA ARG A 152 14.88 13.75 -6.98
C ARG A 152 14.58 13.09 -5.63
N ILE A 153 15.16 11.91 -5.36
CA ILE A 153 15.03 11.21 -4.07
C ILE A 153 15.71 12.00 -2.96
N ALA A 154 16.92 12.50 -3.20
CA ALA A 154 17.66 13.31 -2.23
C ALA A 154 16.89 14.59 -1.87
N ASP A 155 16.39 15.32 -2.86
CA ASP A 155 15.58 16.52 -2.67
C ASP A 155 14.27 16.26 -1.93
N TYR A 156 13.65 15.09 -2.16
CA TYR A 156 12.44 14.70 -1.45
C TYR A 156 12.73 14.45 0.03
N HIS A 157 13.80 13.72 0.35
CA HIS A 157 14.22 13.48 1.72
C HIS A 157 14.69 14.76 2.43
N ALA A 158 15.40 15.65 1.74
CA ALA A 158 15.85 16.93 2.31
C ALA A 158 14.69 17.85 2.73
N ARG A 159 13.55 17.76 2.03
CA ARG A 159 12.33 18.53 2.33
C ARG A 159 11.36 17.82 3.27
N ALA A 160 11.60 16.56 3.59
CA ALA A 160 10.73 15.80 4.47
C ALA A 160 10.77 16.39 5.88
N ARG A 161 9.59 16.53 6.51
CA ARG A 161 9.49 17.00 7.89
C ARG A 161 10.21 16.02 8.81
N GLN A 162 11.23 16.51 9.51
CA GLN A 162 11.86 15.77 10.61
C GLN A 162 10.93 15.76 11.81
N VAL A 163 10.78 14.60 12.44
CA VAL A 163 9.91 14.42 13.61
C VAL A 163 10.76 13.83 14.73
N PHE A 164 10.76 14.50 15.88
CA PHE A 164 11.58 14.15 17.05
C PHE A 164 10.73 13.68 18.24
N ASP A 165 9.41 13.80 18.16
CA ASP A 165 8.47 13.41 19.23
C ASP A 165 8.21 11.89 19.29
N TYR A 166 9.03 11.09 18.61
CA TYR A 166 8.92 9.64 18.57
C TYR A 166 10.24 9.00 18.96
N ASP A 167 10.16 7.99 19.84
CA ASP A 167 11.30 7.14 20.16
C ASP A 167 11.56 6.18 18.99
N GLY A 168 12.50 6.56 18.13
CA GLY A 168 12.92 5.78 16.97
C GLY A 168 13.47 4.41 17.36
N GLU A 169 14.16 4.31 18.50
CA GLU A 169 14.65 3.03 19.01
C GLU A 169 13.47 2.13 19.39
N CYS A 170 12.48 2.65 20.10
CA CYS A 170 11.26 1.90 20.43
C CYS A 170 10.52 1.42 19.18
N ILE A 171 10.41 2.28 18.16
CA ILE A 171 9.77 1.93 16.88
C ILE A 171 10.53 0.78 16.19
N VAL A 172 11.85 0.91 16.03
CA VAL A 172 12.66 -0.10 15.35
C VAL A 172 12.73 -1.39 16.17
N SER A 173 12.81 -1.31 17.49
CA SER A 173 12.78 -2.46 18.40
C SER A 173 11.49 -3.27 18.25
N ARG A 174 10.34 -2.58 18.14
CA ARG A 174 9.05 -3.23 17.86
C ARG A 174 9.04 -3.95 16.52
N VAL A 175 9.63 -3.37 15.47
CA VAL A 175 9.76 -4.02 14.16
C VAL A 175 10.65 -5.26 14.24
N VAL A 176 11.81 -5.17 14.91
CA VAL A 176 12.70 -6.33 15.13
C VAL A 176 11.95 -7.45 15.84
N THR A 177 11.19 -7.13 16.89
CA THR A 177 10.38 -8.12 17.63
C THR A 177 9.31 -8.74 16.74
N GLN A 178 8.63 -7.96 15.90
CA GLN A 178 7.64 -8.47 14.95
C GLN A 178 8.26 -9.43 13.92
N ILE A 179 9.44 -9.09 13.38
CA ILE A 179 10.17 -9.95 12.43
C ILE A 179 10.53 -11.26 13.10
N VAL A 180 11.17 -11.23 14.27
CA VAL A 180 11.61 -12.43 15.00
C VAL A 180 10.44 -13.32 15.36
N ASN A 181 9.33 -12.74 15.84
CA ASN A 181 8.12 -13.51 16.15
C ASN A 181 7.53 -14.17 14.91
N ALA A 182 7.43 -13.43 13.79
CA ALA A 182 6.87 -13.95 12.55
C ALA A 182 7.74 -15.08 11.97
N THR A 183 9.07 -14.92 11.96
CA THR A 183 9.98 -15.96 11.46
C THR A 183 10.01 -17.18 12.38
N SER A 184 9.88 -16.99 13.70
CA SER A 184 9.84 -18.12 14.66
C SER A 184 8.56 -18.95 14.54
N GLN A 185 7.45 -18.33 14.13
CA GLN A 185 6.16 -19.02 13.92
C GLN A 185 6.08 -19.73 12.57
N ALA A 186 6.97 -19.42 11.62
CA ALA A 186 7.06 -20.04 10.30
C ALA A 186 8.13 -21.13 10.26
N ALA A 187 8.03 -22.10 11.17
CA ALA A 187 9.01 -23.20 11.32
C ALA A 187 9.10 -24.12 10.08
N ASP A 188 8.11 -24.05 9.19
CA ASP A 188 8.09 -24.72 7.88
C ASP A 188 8.97 -24.00 6.83
N LYS A 189 9.35 -22.75 7.09
CA LYS A 189 10.09 -21.87 6.15
C LYS A 189 11.47 -21.50 6.63
N PHE A 190 11.72 -21.52 7.94
CA PHE A 190 12.98 -21.07 8.54
C PHE A 190 13.46 -22.04 9.61
N GLU A 191 14.75 -22.35 9.56
CA GLU A 191 15.42 -23.13 10.60
C GLU A 191 15.55 -22.29 11.89
N LEU A 192 15.32 -22.91 13.04
CA LEU A 192 15.36 -22.21 14.34
C LEU A 192 16.71 -21.53 14.61
N CYS A 193 17.81 -22.14 14.17
CA CYS A 193 19.15 -21.58 14.34
C CYS A 193 19.35 -20.30 13.49
N GLU A 194 18.78 -20.24 12.29
CA GLU A 194 18.86 -19.06 11.41
C GLU A 194 18.04 -17.91 11.98
N VAL A 195 16.85 -18.20 12.52
CA VAL A 195 16.00 -17.21 13.19
C VAL A 195 16.70 -16.63 14.42
N GLN A 196 17.36 -17.48 15.23
CA GLN A 196 18.14 -17.03 16.38
C GLN A 196 19.35 -16.18 15.98
N ALA A 197 20.06 -16.57 14.92
CA ALA A 197 21.18 -15.80 14.39
C ALA A 197 20.73 -14.44 13.86
N LEU A 198 19.61 -14.38 13.13
CA LEU A 198 19.00 -13.13 12.65
C LEU A 198 18.59 -12.23 13.81
N SER A 199 17.89 -12.77 14.81
CA SER A 199 17.46 -12.05 16.01
C SER A 199 18.64 -11.40 16.74
N THR A 200 19.71 -12.16 16.92
CA THR A 200 20.95 -11.67 17.55
C THR A 200 21.55 -10.53 16.76
N ARG A 201 21.71 -10.70 15.43
CA ARG A 201 22.29 -9.66 14.55
C ARG A 201 21.46 -8.37 14.55
N LEU A 202 20.14 -8.47 14.43
CA LEU A 202 19.24 -7.31 14.44
C LEU A 202 19.31 -6.57 15.77
N THR A 203 19.31 -7.29 16.90
CA THR A 203 19.39 -6.70 18.24
C THR A 203 20.74 -6.03 18.48
N THR A 204 21.84 -6.68 18.09
CA THR A 204 23.19 -6.10 18.20
C THR A 204 23.32 -4.82 17.38
N GLU A 205 22.83 -4.82 16.14
CA GLU A 205 22.90 -3.64 15.28
C GLU A 205 22.01 -2.50 15.80
N LEU A 206 20.79 -2.81 16.26
CA LEU A 206 19.91 -1.81 16.89
C LEU A 206 20.58 -1.16 18.10
N ASN A 207 21.19 -1.95 18.99
CA ASN A 207 21.92 -1.42 20.14
C ASN A 207 23.10 -0.54 19.70
N ARG A 208 23.84 -0.94 18.66
CA ARG A 208 24.95 -0.15 18.09
C ARG A 208 24.49 1.21 17.56
N GLN A 209 23.30 1.27 16.96
CA GLN A 209 22.75 2.46 16.32
C GLN A 209 21.76 3.25 17.19
N SER A 210 21.47 2.78 18.40
CA SER A 210 20.48 3.37 19.31
C SER A 210 20.65 4.88 19.49
N LYS A 211 21.90 5.37 19.56
CA LYS A 211 22.22 6.80 19.67
C LYS A 211 21.76 7.66 18.50
N LEU A 212 21.62 7.09 17.30
CA LEU A 212 21.10 7.78 16.12
C LEU A 212 19.56 7.77 16.05
N LEU A 213 18.93 6.90 16.84
CA LEU A 213 17.49 6.67 16.86
C LEU A 213 16.79 7.29 18.08
N ARG A 214 17.57 7.68 19.09
CA ARG A 214 17.14 8.49 20.22
C ARG A 214 17.29 9.96 19.84
N SER A 215 16.18 10.64 19.61
CA SER A 215 16.11 12.10 19.51
C SER A 215 15.80 12.75 20.85
#